data_AF-A0A0F9DNF1-F1
#
_entry.id   AF-A0A0F9DNF1-F1
#
_cell.length_a   1.000
_cell.length_b   1.000
_cell.length_c   1.000
_cell.angle_alpha   90.00
_cell.angle_beta   90.00
_cell.angle_gamma   90.00
#
_symmetry.space_group_name_H-M   'P 1'
#
loop_
_entity.id
_entity.type
_entity.pdbx_description
1 polymer ?
#
loop_
_entity_poly.entity_id
_entity_poly.type
_entity_poly.pdbx_seq_one_letter_code
_entity_poly.pdbx_strand_id
1 'polypeptide(L)'
;MDLLKKIKKFLNENLDFKKPILLAYSGGVDSTCLLDLLLKYRDEYKIDLHVAHVDHGWREESFFQALEIQKKMKSLNVTFHLKRLELDFKKNL
;
A
#
# COMPACT_ATOMS: atom_id res chain seq x y z
N MET A 1 25.69 -8.94 -7.63
CA MET A 1 24.84 -7.79 -8.03
C MET A 1 23.85 -7.53 -6.91
N ASP A 2 23.90 -6.36 -6.28
CA ASP A 2 23.14 -6.05 -5.06
C ASP A 2 21.68 -5.70 -5.40
N LEU A 3 20.72 -6.46 -4.85
CA LEU A 3 19.28 -6.29 -5.10
C LEU A 3 18.80 -4.89 -4.70
N LEU A 4 19.29 -4.35 -3.57
CA LEU A 4 18.89 -3.03 -3.11
C LEU A 4 19.35 -1.94 -4.08
N LYS A 5 20.54 -2.09 -4.67
CA LYS A 5 21.03 -1.18 -5.71
C LYS A 5 20.16 -1.23 -6.97
N LYS A 6 19.71 -2.42 -7.39
CA LYS A 6 18.78 -2.53 -8.54
C LYS A 6 17.46 -1.82 -8.26
N ILE A 7 16.87 -2.07 -7.10
CA ILE A 7 15.59 -1.46 -6.71
C ILE A 7 15.75 0.06 -6.62
N LYS A 8 16.80 0.55 -5.96
CA LYS A 8 17.06 1.99 -5.86
C LYS A 8 17.22 2.65 -7.24
N LYS A 9 17.95 2.00 -8.15
CA LYS A 9 18.07 2.45 -9.55
C LYS A 9 16.70 2.48 -10.23
N PHE A 10 15.92 1.42 -10.12
CA PHE A 10 14.58 1.33 -10.72
C PHE A 10 13.64 2.43 -10.20
N LEU A 11 13.62 2.67 -8.88
CA LEU A 11 12.79 3.74 -8.30
C LEU A 11 13.20 5.12 -8.81
N ASN A 12 14.51 5.41 -8.89
CA ASN A 12 15.02 6.68 -9.42
C ASN A 12 14.66 6.90 -10.90
N GLU A 13 14.60 5.84 -11.71
CA GLU A 13 14.30 5.91 -13.14
C GLU A 13 12.79 6.04 -13.42
N ASN A 14 11.94 5.58 -12.52
CA ASN A 14 10.51 5.41 -12.78
C ASN A 14 9.58 6.26 -11.90
N LEU A 15 10.09 6.85 -10.81
CA LEU A 15 9.28 7.62 -9.88
C LEU A 15 9.73 9.09 -9.82
N ASP A 16 8.75 9.98 -9.80
CA ASP A 16 8.95 11.40 -9.48
C ASP A 16 8.64 11.62 -8.00
N PHE A 17 9.67 11.62 -7.16
CA PHE A 17 9.53 11.79 -5.71
C PHE A 17 9.04 13.19 -5.28
N LYS A 18 8.90 14.15 -6.21
CA LYS A 18 8.25 15.43 -5.92
C LYS A 18 6.73 15.33 -5.89
N LYS A 19 6.16 14.21 -6.36
CA LYS A 19 4.73 13.94 -6.35
C LYS A 19 4.38 12.92 -5.26
N PRO A 20 3.17 13.01 -4.69
CA PRO A 20 2.69 11.98 -3.78
C PRO A 20 2.67 10.61 -4.45
N ILE A 21 3.09 9.58 -3.70
CA ILE A 21 3.10 8.20 -4.15
C ILE A 21 1.96 7.46 -3.48
N LEU A 22 1.08 6.85 -4.27
CA LEU A 22 0.02 5.97 -3.77
C LEU A 22 0.39 4.50 -3.96
N LEU A 23 0.68 3.81 -2.87
CA LEU A 23 0.94 2.37 -2.87
C LEU A 23 -0.38 1.59 -2.80
N ALA A 24 -0.63 0.75 -3.80
CA ALA A 24 -1.67 -0.28 -3.70
C ALA A 24 -1.22 -1.39 -2.74
N TYR A 25 -1.92 -1.54 -1.63
CA TYR A 25 -1.56 -2.44 -0.55
C TYR A 25 -2.65 -3.48 -0.31
N SER A 26 -2.37 -4.73 -0.64
CA SER A 26 -3.30 -5.85 -0.47
C SER A 26 -3.23 -6.47 0.93
N GLY A 27 -2.17 -6.21 1.69
CA GLY A 27 -1.85 -6.93 2.94
C GLY A 27 -1.01 -8.19 2.73
N GLY A 28 -0.73 -8.56 1.48
CA GLY A 28 0.16 -9.67 1.14
C GLY A 28 1.65 -9.32 1.30
N VAL A 29 2.50 -10.36 1.20
CA VAL A 29 3.95 -10.24 1.39
C VAL A 29 4.61 -9.30 0.38
N ASP A 30 4.17 -9.32 -0.88
CA ASP A 30 4.74 -8.46 -1.93
C ASP A 30 4.50 -6.98 -1.64
N SER A 31 3.24 -6.62 -1.36
CA SER A 31 2.88 -5.25 -0.99
C SER A 31 3.50 -4.79 0.33
N THR A 32 3.75 -5.73 1.25
CA THR A 32 4.43 -5.46 2.52
C THR A 32 5.92 -5.19 2.32
N CYS A 33 6.58 -5.98 1.48
CA CYS A 33 7.97 -5.76 1.10
C CYS A 33 8.14 -4.42 0.38
N LEU A 34 7.23 -4.08 -0.54
CA LEU A 34 7.26 -2.79 -1.23
C LEU A 34 7.04 -1.62 -0.28
N LEU A 35 6.10 -1.74 0.68
CA LEU A 35 5.91 -0.74 1.73
C LEU A 35 7.19 -0.53 2.54
N ASP A 36 7.83 -1.61 3.00
CA ASP A 36 9.07 -1.56 3.78
C ASP A 36 10.19 -0.86 3.00
N LEU A 37 10.34 -1.18 1.71
CA LEU A 37 11.30 -0.54 0.83
C LEU A 37 11.04 0.96 0.67
N LEU A 38 9.79 1.38 0.44
CA LEU A 38 9.46 2.79 0.31
C LEU A 38 9.64 3.55 1.63
N LEU A 39 9.34 2.92 2.77
CA LEU A 39 9.59 3.50 4.09
C LEU A 39 11.08 3.66 4.37
N LYS A 40 11.90 2.66 4.01
CA LYS A 40 13.36 2.70 4.16
C LYS A 40 14.00 3.89 3.44
N TYR A 41 13.44 4.30 2.29
CA TYR A 41 13.93 5.44 1.53
C TYR A 41 13.07 6.70 1.68
N ARG A 42 12.08 6.70 2.59
CA ARG A 42 11.14 7.80 2.79
C ARG A 42 11.86 9.11 3.11
N ASP A 43 12.79 9.07 4.06
CA ASP A 43 13.50 10.27 4.51
C ASP A 43 14.53 10.74 3.48
N GLU A 44 15.20 9.78 2.80
CA GLU A 44 16.20 10.08 1.77
C GLU A 44 15.57 10.86 0.59
N TYR A 45 14.41 10.39 0.11
CA TYR A 45 13.73 10.99 -1.03
C TYR A 45 12.62 11.98 -0.66
N LYS A 46 12.36 12.18 0.64
CA LYS A 46 11.23 12.97 1.15
C LYS A 46 9.90 12.51 0.56
N ILE A 47 9.69 11.19 0.52
CA ILE A 47 8.50 10.60 -0.09
C ILE A 47 7.25 10.98 0.70
N ASP A 48 6.32 11.64 0.02
CA ASP A 48 4.95 11.78 0.50
C ASP A 48 4.18 10.50 0.17
N LEU A 49 4.22 9.55 1.11
CA LEU A 49 3.71 8.19 0.91
C LEU A 49 2.28 8.05 1.43
N HIS A 50 1.40 7.60 0.53
CA HIS A 50 0.02 7.24 0.78
C HIS A 50 -0.16 5.74 0.51
N VAL A 51 -1.03 5.09 1.27
CA VAL A 51 -1.37 3.67 1.09
C VAL A 51 -2.86 3.53 0.81
N ALA A 52 -3.22 2.82 -0.26
CA ALA A 52 -4.59 2.47 -0.59
C ALA A 52 -4.82 0.96 -0.42
N HIS A 53 -5.88 0.60 0.28
CA HIS A 53 -6.40 -0.76 0.37
C HIS A 53 -7.82 -0.81 -0.19
N VAL A 54 -8.09 -1.82 -1.02
CA VAL A 54 -9.43 -2.12 -1.51
C VAL A 54 -9.91 -3.39 -0.80
N ASP A 55 -10.91 -3.22 0.06
CA ASP A 55 -11.62 -4.32 0.67
C ASP A 55 -12.70 -4.79 -0.32
N HIS A 56 -12.49 -5.96 -0.92
CA HIS A 56 -13.44 -6.54 -1.87
C HIS A 56 -14.72 -7.09 -1.23
N GLY A 57 -14.77 -7.24 0.10
CA GLY A 57 -15.96 -7.72 0.80
C GLY A 57 -16.32 -9.19 0.54
N TRP A 58 -15.39 -10.01 0.04
CA TRP A 58 -15.66 -11.43 -0.27
C TRP A 58 -16.01 -12.29 0.94
N ARG A 59 -15.54 -11.89 2.12
CA ARG A 59 -15.82 -12.55 3.39
C ARG A 59 -16.00 -11.51 4.48
N GLU A 60 -16.74 -11.82 5.55
CA GLU A 60 -16.91 -10.88 6.66
C GLU A 60 -15.56 -10.48 7.29
N GLU A 61 -14.58 -11.40 7.32
CA GLU A 61 -13.27 -11.13 7.92
C GLU A 61 -12.42 -10.11 7.16
N SER A 62 -12.76 -9.84 5.89
CA SER A 62 -12.08 -8.81 5.09
C SER A 62 -12.16 -7.43 5.74
N PHE A 63 -13.25 -7.14 6.46
CA PHE A 63 -13.40 -5.92 7.22
C PHE A 63 -12.36 -5.81 8.34
N PHE A 64 -12.23 -6.87 9.14
CA PHE A 64 -11.28 -6.90 10.25
C PHE A 64 -9.84 -6.80 9.75
N GLN A 65 -9.52 -7.44 8.61
CA GLN A 65 -8.23 -7.27 7.97
C GLN A 65 -7.97 -5.81 7.57
N ALA A 66 -8.94 -5.14 6.95
CA ALA A 66 -8.81 -3.72 6.59
C ALA A 66 -8.56 -2.83 7.82
N LEU A 67 -9.20 -3.12 8.96
CA LEU A 67 -8.96 -2.42 10.22
C LEU A 67 -7.55 -2.64 10.77
N GLU A 68 -7.03 -3.87 10.73
CA GLU A 68 -5.66 -4.16 11.15
C GLU A 68 -4.63 -3.45 10.26
N ILE A 69 -4.88 -3.40 8.95
CA ILE A 69 -4.04 -2.64 8.01
C ILE A 69 -4.09 -1.15 8.34
N GLN A 70 -5.28 -0.58 8.62
CA GLN A 70 -5.42 0.82 9.01
C GLN A 70 -4.62 1.14 10.26
N LYS A 71 -4.69 0.30 11.29
CA LYS A 71 -3.90 0.44 12.53
C LYS A 71 -2.40 0.43 12.23
N LYS A 72 -1.93 -0.50 11.39
CA LYS A 72 -0.53 -0.58 10.96
C LYS A 72 -0.07 0.69 10.24
N MET A 73 -0.86 1.24 9.32
CA MET A 73 -0.48 2.49 8.62
C MET A 73 -0.45 3.68 9.56
N LYS A 74 -1.38 3.74 10.52
CA LYS A 74 -1.37 4.77 11.58
C LYS A 74 -0.11 4.70 12.42
N SER A 75 0.35 3.51 12.84
CA SER A 75 1.60 3.37 13.61
C SER A 75 2.85 3.75 12.80
N LEU A 76 2.79 3.67 11.47
CA LEU A 76 3.88 4.05 10.57
C LEU A 76 3.81 5.54 10.15
N ASN A 77 2.82 6.29 10.65
CA ASN A 77 2.53 7.66 10.26
C ASN A 77 2.41 7.82 8.73
N VAL A 78 1.62 6.94 8.12
CA VAL A 78 1.32 6.90 6.69
C VAL A 78 -0.17 7.13 6.48
N THR A 79 -0.51 8.03 5.56
CA THR A 79 -1.90 8.31 5.19
C THR A 79 -2.54 7.07 4.55
N PHE A 80 -3.65 6.60 5.09
CA PHE A 80 -4.33 5.38 4.65
C PHE A 80 -5.69 5.68 4.01
N HIS A 81 -5.91 5.11 2.82
CA HIS A 81 -7.14 5.21 2.05
C HIS A 81 -7.79 3.83 1.98
N LEU A 82 -9.02 3.72 2.47
CA LEU A 82 -9.79 2.48 2.42
C LEU A 82 -10.98 2.66 1.47
N LYS A 83 -11.12 1.76 0.50
CA LYS A 83 -12.34 1.61 -0.28
C LYS A 83 -12.90 0.21 -0.08
N ARG A 84 -14.09 0.11 0.51
CA ARG A 84 -14.85 -1.15 0.53
C ARG A 84 -15.75 -1.21 -0.70
N LEU A 85 -15.80 -2.37 -1.34
CA LEU A 85 -16.73 -2.66 -2.42
C LEU A 85 -17.99 -3.30 -1.84
N GLU A 86 -19.14 -2.80 -2.24
CA GLU A 86 -20.43 -3.43 -1.96
C GLU A 86 -20.70 -4.44 -3.07
N LEU A 87 -20.60 -5.72 -2.75
CA LEU A 87 -20.99 -6.78 -3.68
C LEU A 87 -22.50 -6.99 -3.60
N ASP A 88 -23.20 -6.44 -4.56
CA ASP A 88 -24.65 -6.62 -4.72
C ASP A 88 -24.90 -7.98 -5.40
N PHE A 89 -24.82 -9.07 -4.61
CA PHE A 89 -25.00 -10.44 -5.11
C PHE A 89 -26.38 -10.71 -5.73
N LYS A 90 -27.35 -9.78 -5.58
CA LYS A 90 -28.71 -9.91 -6.12
C LYS A 90 -28.86 -9.57 -7.61
N LYS A 91 -27.82 -9.05 -8.28
CA LYS A 91 -27.92 -8.64 -9.70
C LYS A 91 -27.49 -9.71 -10.73
N ASN A 92 -27.05 -10.89 -10.29
CA ASN A 92 -26.51 -11.93 -11.17
C ASN A 92 -27.25 -13.28 -11.07
N LEU A 93 -28.51 -13.29 -10.65
CA LEU A 93 -29.41 -14.45 -10.65
C LEU A 93 -30.72 -14.11 -11.36
#